data_AF-E0IGD2-F1
#
_entry.id   AF-E0IGD2-F1
#
_cell.length_a   1.000
_cell.length_b   1.000
_cell.length_c   1.000
_cell.angle_alpha   90.00
_cell.angle_beta   90.00
_cell.angle_gamma   90.00
#
_symmetry.space_group_name_H-M   'P 1'
#
loop_
_entity.id
_entity.type
_entity.pdbx_description
1 polymer ?
#
loop_
_entity_poly.entity_id
_entity_poly.type
_entity_poly.pdbx_seq_one_letter_code
_entity_poly.pdbx_strand_id
1 'polypeptide(L)'
;MNSKSAVPILVASMIIALIAGIVLDGWARGTGDSAVSGGTSAAANTEQLDHDVFVKDKVVDVKITIDPDEFQSMLDNASAEEFKSATVEYNGIKLDNVGIRTKGNLSLRSVVSMPDSDRYSFKLSFDEYISNQTLLGLTKININNNYSDATYMREFLTYELAESMGLPTPKYSYVNVYVNGELKGFYLAVEQIGDSYLERNFGNAYGALYKGIMGNGSDLLYAGDSESDYPGLSRKSEKSNDDVLIDMIKELNSGTDYESVINVEDALGYIALNAVTTNTDSYIGSNKQNYYLYEDEGIFSILPWDYNMAFGGLGSNSSLMIDEPTDGALSERPLVDKLLKVGAYKTRYHEIIEYMLNTYLKDDVFQARVKQLSELIAAHVKADPTAFYTYDQYEQGVQQLLSFTSTRVANVAGQLDGTVKSSGDGSGNGGGMRGGGMGRGGRNNVAANGQNNAAAAGQNGEAMQGGGQGNAGAGQNGQVMQGGGQGNAEAGQNGQAMQGGGQGNAGAGQNGQVMQGGGQGNAGAGQNGQAVQGGVQGNAGAGQNGQAMQGGGQGNAGAGQNGQVMQGGGQGNAGAGQNGQVMQGG
;
A
#
# COMPACT_ATOMS: atom_id res chain seq x y z
N MET A 1 50.34 60.52 -34.94
CA MET A 1 51.13 59.28 -35.00
C MET A 1 50.50 58.26 -34.07
N ASN A 2 49.93 57.21 -34.66
CA ASN A 2 49.41 55.94 -34.11
C ASN A 2 49.20 55.82 -32.58
N SER A 3 47.94 55.89 -32.14
CA SER A 3 47.53 55.38 -30.83
C SER A 3 47.04 53.94 -30.95
N LYS A 4 47.71 53.04 -30.22
CA LYS A 4 47.35 51.65 -29.99
C LYS A 4 46.12 51.54 -29.08
N SER A 5 45.20 50.65 -29.47
CA SER A 5 44.34 49.77 -28.67
C SER A 5 43.89 50.18 -27.25
N ALA A 6 42.58 50.26 -27.05
CA ALA A 6 41.82 49.46 -26.05
C ALA A 6 40.31 49.77 -26.15
N VAL A 7 39.49 48.74 -26.39
CA VAL A 7 38.05 48.74 -26.12
C VAL A 7 37.79 47.56 -25.18
N PRO A 8 37.19 47.75 -23.98
CA PRO A 8 36.71 46.65 -23.18
C PRO A 8 35.21 46.40 -23.37
N ILE A 9 34.90 45.14 -23.68
CA ILE A 9 33.92 44.28 -23.01
C ILE A 9 32.50 44.85 -22.81
N LEU A 10 31.58 44.41 -23.66
CA LEU A 10 30.15 44.33 -23.32
C LEU A 10 29.44 43.39 -24.32
N VAL A 11 29.52 42.07 -24.12
CA VAL A 11 28.46 41.06 -24.43
C VAL A 11 28.85 39.76 -23.73
N ALA A 12 28.31 39.51 -22.54
CA ALA A 12 28.36 38.21 -21.88
C ALA A 12 27.05 38.01 -21.10
N SER A 13 25.92 37.98 -21.81
CA SER A 13 24.60 37.76 -21.20
C SER A 13 23.57 37.11 -22.14
N MET A 14 23.99 36.52 -23.27
CA MET A 14 23.06 35.94 -24.27
C MET A 14 23.48 34.56 -24.80
N ILE A 15 24.37 33.83 -24.11
CA ILE A 15 24.80 32.49 -24.55
C ILE A 15 24.43 31.37 -23.55
N ILE A 16 23.91 31.71 -22.36
CA ILE A 16 23.43 30.69 -21.39
C ILE A 16 21.95 30.29 -21.65
N ALA A 17 21.21 31.05 -22.45
CA ALA A 17 19.81 30.74 -22.78
C ALA A 17 19.62 29.75 -23.95
N LEU A 18 20.70 29.24 -24.56
CA LEU A 18 20.62 28.37 -25.75
C LEU A 18 20.97 26.90 -25.49
N ILE A 19 21.27 26.52 -24.24
CA ILE A 19 21.51 25.12 -23.85
C ILE A 19 20.30 24.52 -23.08
N ALA A 20 19.37 25.35 -22.59
CA ALA A 20 18.12 24.88 -21.97
C ALA A 20 17.01 24.51 -22.97
N GLY A 21 17.19 24.79 -24.26
CA GLY A 21 16.16 24.60 -25.30
C GLY A 21 16.31 23.33 -26.16
N ILE A 22 17.26 22.44 -25.87
CA ILE A 22 17.53 21.24 -26.69
C ILE A 22 17.19 19.92 -25.95
N VAL A 23 16.76 19.99 -24.68
CA VAL A 23 16.32 18.79 -23.92
C VAL A 23 14.79 18.59 -23.95
N LEU A 24 14.03 19.46 -24.64
CA LEU A 24 12.56 19.39 -24.70
C LEU A 24 11.97 18.80 -26.00
N ASP A 25 12.80 18.43 -26.99
CA ASP A 25 12.32 17.83 -28.26
C ASP A 25 12.32 16.29 -28.28
N GLY A 26 12.53 15.64 -27.14
CA GLY A 26 12.41 14.18 -27.00
C GLY A 26 10.98 13.66 -26.82
N TRP A 27 9.99 14.55 -26.67
CA TRP A 27 8.60 14.19 -26.31
C TRP A 27 7.57 14.46 -27.42
N ALA A 28 8.01 14.50 -28.68
CA ALA A 28 7.12 14.46 -29.83
C ALA A 28 7.34 13.15 -30.60
N ARG A 29 6.52 12.14 -30.31
CA ARG A 29 6.43 10.92 -31.12
C ARG A 29 6.20 11.30 -32.59
N GLY A 30 7.03 10.74 -33.47
CA GLY A 30 6.83 10.80 -34.91
C GLY A 30 5.52 10.15 -35.30
N THR A 31 4.55 10.96 -35.70
CA THR A 31 3.37 10.48 -36.41
C THR A 31 3.72 10.43 -37.89
N GLY A 32 3.93 9.22 -38.40
CA GLY A 32 3.84 8.96 -39.83
C GLY A 32 2.42 9.26 -40.27
N ASP A 33 2.26 10.34 -41.02
CA ASP A 33 0.98 10.82 -41.50
C ASP A 33 0.36 9.77 -42.45
N SER A 34 -0.72 9.14 -42.02
CA SER A 34 -1.65 8.41 -42.87
C SER A 34 -3.05 8.72 -42.34
N ALA A 35 -3.61 9.78 -42.90
CA ALA A 35 -4.95 10.26 -42.61
C ALA A 35 -6.00 9.15 -42.78
N VAL A 36 -6.50 8.63 -41.66
CA VAL A 36 -7.80 7.98 -41.56
C VAL A 36 -8.70 8.91 -40.77
N SER A 37 -9.78 9.35 -41.43
CA SER A 37 -10.77 10.29 -40.90
C SER A 37 -11.60 9.67 -39.77
N GLY A 38 -11.07 9.67 -38.55
CA GLY A 38 -11.78 9.28 -37.32
C GLY A 38 -11.43 10.09 -36.06
N GLY A 39 -10.47 11.03 -36.14
CA GLY A 39 -9.82 11.63 -34.96
C GLY A 39 -10.56 12.74 -34.20
N THR A 40 -11.78 13.12 -34.57
CA THR A 40 -12.49 14.25 -33.93
C THR A 40 -13.33 13.88 -32.70
N SER A 41 -13.54 12.59 -32.40
CA SER A 41 -14.42 12.13 -31.31
C SER A 41 -13.68 11.82 -29.99
N ALA A 42 -12.49 11.21 -30.03
CA ALA A 42 -11.77 10.79 -28.81
C ALA A 42 -11.18 11.96 -28.00
N ALA A 43 -10.63 12.98 -28.68
CA ALA A 43 -10.11 14.18 -28.04
C ALA A 43 -11.24 15.02 -27.39
N ALA A 44 -12.37 15.17 -28.08
CA ALA A 44 -13.55 15.87 -27.55
C ALA A 44 -14.14 15.19 -26.31
N ASN A 45 -14.14 13.85 -26.27
CA ASN A 45 -14.57 13.10 -25.08
C ASN A 45 -13.59 13.29 -23.91
N THR A 46 -12.29 13.44 -24.17
CA THR A 46 -11.27 13.62 -23.12
C THR A 46 -11.48 14.93 -22.36
N GLU A 47 -11.65 16.04 -23.07
CA GLU A 47 -11.89 17.36 -22.46
C GLU A 47 -13.21 17.39 -21.67
N GLN A 48 -14.26 16.76 -22.21
CA GLN A 48 -15.54 16.63 -21.50
C GLN A 48 -15.40 15.83 -20.21
N LEU A 49 -14.63 14.74 -20.22
CA LEU A 49 -14.37 13.98 -19.01
C LEU A 49 -13.66 14.81 -17.94
N ASP A 50 -12.70 15.66 -18.31
CA ASP A 50 -11.99 16.51 -17.34
C ASP A 50 -12.87 17.65 -16.79
N HIS A 51 -13.85 18.12 -17.56
CA HIS A 51 -14.75 19.20 -17.15
C HIS A 51 -16.01 18.71 -16.41
N ASP A 52 -16.54 17.53 -16.77
CA ASP A 52 -17.85 17.06 -16.30
C ASP A 52 -17.76 15.88 -15.34
N VAL A 53 -16.70 15.06 -15.40
CA VAL A 53 -16.58 13.84 -14.57
C VAL A 53 -15.41 13.96 -13.59
N PHE A 54 -14.20 14.14 -14.11
CA PHE A 54 -12.95 14.13 -13.36
C PHE A 54 -12.41 15.54 -13.07
N VAL A 55 -13.29 16.39 -12.53
CA VAL A 55 -12.96 17.79 -12.24
C VAL A 55 -11.96 17.90 -11.09
N LYS A 56 -10.83 18.58 -11.33
CA LYS A 56 -9.70 18.64 -10.38
C LYS A 56 -9.78 19.79 -9.38
N ASP A 57 -10.54 20.85 -9.69
CA ASP A 57 -10.59 22.09 -8.92
C ASP A 57 -11.87 22.26 -8.07
N LYS A 58 -12.79 21.28 -8.13
CA LYS A 58 -13.99 21.21 -7.29
C LYS A 58 -14.33 19.76 -6.95
N VAL A 59 -15.04 19.55 -5.85
CA VAL A 59 -15.66 18.27 -5.51
C VAL A 59 -17.03 18.21 -6.20
N VAL A 60 -17.32 17.13 -6.92
CA VAL A 60 -18.63 16.94 -7.59
C VAL A 60 -19.50 15.93 -6.84
N ASP A 61 -20.81 16.01 -7.04
CA ASP A 61 -21.75 15.09 -6.40
C ASP A 61 -22.08 13.91 -7.32
N VAL A 62 -22.10 12.72 -6.75
CA VAL A 62 -22.58 11.48 -7.36
C VAL A 62 -23.79 11.02 -6.55
N LYS A 63 -24.99 11.19 -7.11
CA LYS A 63 -26.25 10.83 -6.45
C LYS A 63 -26.75 9.50 -7.00
N ILE A 64 -26.95 8.55 -6.11
CA ILE A 64 -27.32 7.17 -6.42
C ILE A 64 -28.72 6.95 -5.85
N THR A 65 -29.67 6.60 -6.72
CA THR A 65 -31.02 6.20 -6.33
C THR A 65 -31.16 4.71 -6.58
N ILE A 66 -31.40 3.95 -5.52
CA ILE A 66 -31.45 2.49 -5.53
C ILE A 66 -32.54 2.01 -4.57
N ASP A 67 -33.16 0.88 -4.87
CA ASP A 67 -34.09 0.24 -3.94
C ASP A 67 -33.40 0.02 -2.57
N PRO A 68 -33.98 0.52 -1.45
CA PRO A 68 -33.34 0.42 -0.14
C PRO A 68 -33.03 -1.03 0.30
N ASP A 69 -33.87 -1.99 -0.06
CA ASP A 69 -33.68 -3.40 0.30
C ASP A 69 -32.54 -4.02 -0.53
N GLU A 70 -32.44 -3.66 -1.82
CA GLU A 70 -31.32 -4.08 -2.67
C GLU A 70 -29.99 -3.46 -2.21
N PHE A 71 -30.00 -2.18 -1.80
CA PHE A 71 -28.82 -1.53 -1.25
C PHE A 71 -28.38 -2.20 0.06
N GLN A 72 -29.31 -2.43 0.99
CA GLN A 72 -29.00 -3.13 2.24
C GLN A 72 -28.51 -4.55 1.96
N SER A 73 -29.14 -5.28 1.05
CA SER A 73 -28.70 -6.62 0.63
C SER A 73 -27.27 -6.62 0.09
N MET A 74 -26.90 -5.62 -0.70
CA MET A 74 -25.53 -5.43 -1.19
C MET A 74 -24.54 -5.19 -0.04
N LEU A 75 -24.91 -4.43 0.99
CA LEU A 75 -24.04 -4.19 2.15
C LEU A 75 -23.90 -5.45 3.03
N ASP A 76 -25.00 -6.15 3.30
CA ASP A 76 -25.02 -7.38 4.09
C ASP A 76 -24.21 -8.51 3.43
N ASN A 77 -24.16 -8.50 2.09
CA ASN A 77 -23.44 -9.47 1.27
C ASN A 77 -22.25 -8.83 0.53
N ALA A 78 -21.61 -7.81 1.11
CA ALA A 78 -20.60 -6.99 0.44
C ALA A 78 -19.45 -7.80 -0.21
N SER A 79 -19.05 -8.92 0.39
CA SER A 79 -18.00 -9.81 -0.15
C SER A 79 -18.40 -10.54 -1.44
N ALA A 80 -19.69 -10.61 -1.77
CA ALA A 80 -20.17 -11.25 -2.99
C ALA A 80 -19.91 -10.38 -4.23
N GLU A 81 -19.70 -9.07 -4.06
CA GLU A 81 -19.49 -8.11 -5.16
C GLU A 81 -20.57 -8.23 -6.26
N GLU A 82 -21.82 -8.45 -5.88
CA GLU A 82 -22.96 -8.57 -6.81
C GLU A 82 -23.42 -7.19 -7.28
N PHE A 83 -23.61 -7.03 -8.58
CA PHE A 83 -24.18 -5.80 -9.14
C PHE A 83 -25.68 -5.69 -8.84
N LYS A 84 -26.07 -4.50 -8.38
CA LYS A 84 -27.45 -4.03 -8.26
C LYS A 84 -27.71 -2.91 -9.25
N SER A 85 -28.94 -2.82 -9.76
CA SER A 85 -29.35 -1.73 -10.65
C SER A 85 -29.70 -0.48 -9.86
N ALA A 86 -29.16 0.67 -10.28
CA ALA A 86 -29.44 1.97 -9.71
C ALA A 86 -29.59 3.03 -10.80
N THR A 87 -30.19 4.16 -10.45
CA THR A 87 -30.09 5.40 -11.22
C THR A 87 -28.96 6.23 -10.62
N VAL A 88 -28.05 6.71 -11.46
CA VAL A 88 -26.91 7.54 -11.05
C VAL A 88 -27.01 8.90 -11.74
N GLU A 89 -27.01 9.98 -10.94
CA GLU A 89 -26.78 11.35 -11.40
C GLU A 89 -25.34 11.75 -11.04
N TYR A 90 -24.44 11.73 -12.02
CA TYR A 90 -23.04 12.10 -11.88
C TYR A 90 -22.86 13.56 -12.31
N ASN A 91 -22.64 14.46 -11.36
CA ASN A 91 -22.45 15.90 -11.63
C ASN A 91 -23.55 16.49 -12.54
N GLY A 92 -24.81 16.09 -12.31
CA GLY A 92 -25.97 16.51 -13.10
C GLY A 92 -26.28 15.66 -14.34
N ILE A 93 -25.41 14.73 -14.73
CA ILE A 93 -25.66 13.78 -15.83
C ILE A 93 -26.35 12.54 -15.26
N LYS A 94 -27.63 12.38 -15.60
CA LYS A 94 -28.46 11.27 -15.11
C LYS A 94 -28.43 10.07 -16.08
N LEU A 95 -28.12 8.90 -15.56
CA LEU A 95 -28.21 7.61 -16.24
C LEU A 95 -29.04 6.63 -15.39
N ASP A 96 -29.99 5.96 -16.03
CA ASP A 96 -30.78 4.89 -15.42
C ASP A 96 -30.14 3.52 -15.73
N ASN A 97 -30.42 2.54 -14.86
CA ASN A 97 -29.92 1.16 -14.98
C ASN A 97 -28.39 1.03 -15.00
N VAL A 98 -27.72 1.82 -14.17
CA VAL A 98 -26.29 1.69 -13.88
C VAL A 98 -26.08 0.57 -12.87
N GLY A 99 -25.12 -0.31 -13.12
CA GLY A 99 -24.67 -1.30 -12.15
C GLY A 99 -23.86 -0.67 -11.03
N ILE A 100 -24.25 -0.91 -9.79
CA ILE A 100 -23.45 -0.59 -8.60
C ILE A 100 -23.14 -1.86 -7.82
N ARG A 101 -21.91 -1.98 -7.33
CA ARG A 101 -21.52 -3.01 -6.35
C ARG A 101 -20.45 -2.49 -5.40
N THR A 102 -20.32 -3.14 -4.25
CA THR A 102 -19.11 -3.05 -3.43
C THR A 102 -17.89 -3.58 -4.20
N LYS A 103 -16.70 -3.09 -3.86
CA LYS A 103 -15.44 -3.55 -4.45
C LYS A 103 -14.27 -3.53 -3.47
N GLY A 104 -13.22 -4.25 -3.81
CA GLY A 104 -11.91 -4.15 -3.18
C GLY A 104 -11.37 -5.51 -2.77
N ASN A 105 -10.17 -5.52 -2.20
CA ASN A 105 -9.58 -6.72 -1.62
C ASN A 105 -9.39 -6.52 -0.12
N LEU A 106 -8.28 -5.90 0.28
CA LEU A 106 -8.04 -5.59 1.69
C LEU A 106 -9.09 -4.61 2.23
N SER A 107 -9.34 -3.50 1.53
CA SER A 107 -10.33 -2.50 1.96
C SER A 107 -11.72 -3.09 2.16
N LEU A 108 -12.16 -4.00 1.28
CA LEU A 108 -13.46 -4.66 1.37
C LEU A 108 -13.51 -5.59 2.59
N ARG A 109 -12.55 -6.51 2.71
CA ARG A 109 -12.47 -7.46 3.84
C ARG A 109 -12.37 -6.75 5.19
N SER A 110 -11.63 -5.64 5.23
CA SER A 110 -11.50 -4.80 6.41
C SER A 110 -12.82 -4.19 6.84
N VAL A 111 -13.57 -3.57 5.92
CA VAL A 111 -14.89 -2.99 6.24
C VAL A 111 -15.88 -4.08 6.64
N VAL A 112 -15.90 -5.24 5.94
CA VAL A 112 -16.75 -6.39 6.33
C VAL A 112 -16.47 -6.86 7.76
N SER A 113 -15.22 -6.75 8.21
CA SER A 113 -14.82 -7.13 9.57
C SER A 113 -15.05 -6.04 10.64
N MET A 114 -15.40 -4.82 10.22
CA MET A 114 -15.66 -3.69 11.12
C MET A 114 -17.16 -3.67 11.46
N PRO A 115 -17.56 -3.90 12.72
CA PRO A 115 -18.97 -3.93 13.10
C PRO A 115 -19.64 -2.56 13.03
N ASP A 116 -18.85 -1.48 12.97
CA ASP A 116 -19.26 -0.08 13.03
C ASP A 116 -18.91 0.69 11.75
N SER A 117 -18.57 0.01 10.65
CA SER A 117 -18.28 0.65 9.37
C SER A 117 -19.04 0.01 8.22
N ASP A 118 -19.62 0.86 7.39
CA ASP A 118 -20.22 0.48 6.11
C ASP A 118 -19.62 1.31 4.95
N ARG A 119 -18.40 1.83 5.18
CA ARG A 119 -17.67 2.69 4.24
C ARG A 119 -16.99 1.86 3.15
N TYR A 120 -17.78 1.18 2.34
CA TYR A 120 -17.28 0.41 1.22
C TYR A 120 -16.79 1.31 0.08
N SER A 121 -15.81 0.82 -0.68
CA SER A 121 -15.60 1.33 -2.04
C SER A 121 -16.69 0.79 -2.95
N PHE A 122 -17.09 1.57 -3.96
CA PHE A 122 -18.07 1.14 -4.96
C PHE A 122 -17.45 1.06 -6.36
N LYS A 123 -18.07 0.24 -7.21
CA LYS A 123 -17.84 0.25 -8.66
C LYS A 123 -19.15 0.60 -9.34
N LEU A 124 -19.09 1.60 -10.22
CA LEU A 124 -20.17 1.95 -11.14
C LEU A 124 -19.84 1.35 -12.51
N SER A 125 -20.81 0.66 -13.11
CA SER A 125 -20.75 0.00 -14.41
C SER A 125 -21.92 0.51 -15.24
N PHE A 126 -21.66 1.42 -16.16
CA PHE A 126 -22.71 2.09 -16.95
C PHE A 126 -23.28 1.15 -18.02
N ASP A 127 -22.52 0.16 -18.46
CA ASP A 127 -22.90 -0.81 -19.48
C ASP A 127 -23.39 -2.16 -18.93
N GLU A 128 -23.58 -2.27 -17.61
CA GLU A 128 -23.94 -3.54 -16.93
C GLU A 128 -25.29 -4.10 -17.39
N TYR A 129 -26.31 -3.24 -17.44
CA TYR A 129 -27.69 -3.64 -17.77
C TYR A 129 -28.17 -3.06 -19.10
N ILE A 130 -27.50 -2.03 -19.63
CA ILE A 130 -27.79 -1.43 -20.93
C ILE A 130 -26.50 -1.44 -21.75
N SER A 131 -26.42 -2.35 -22.72
CA SER A 131 -25.24 -2.47 -23.60
C SER A 131 -24.92 -1.13 -24.29
N ASN A 132 -23.64 -0.76 -24.29
CA ASN A 132 -23.10 0.48 -24.87
C ASN A 132 -23.56 1.79 -24.20
N GLN A 133 -24.26 1.75 -23.06
CA GLN A 133 -24.46 2.96 -22.26
C GLN A 133 -23.11 3.38 -21.68
N THR A 134 -22.77 4.67 -21.81
CA THR A 134 -21.52 5.23 -21.28
C THR A 134 -21.78 6.57 -20.60
N LEU A 135 -20.94 6.91 -19.63
CA LEU A 135 -20.82 8.28 -19.11
C LEU A 135 -19.73 9.00 -19.92
N LEU A 136 -20.15 9.70 -20.99
CA LEU A 136 -19.24 10.45 -21.88
C LEU A 136 -18.07 9.59 -22.40
N GLY A 137 -18.36 8.35 -22.79
CA GLY A 137 -17.37 7.38 -23.27
C GLY A 137 -16.77 6.48 -22.20
N LEU A 138 -16.98 6.74 -20.90
CA LEU A 138 -16.59 5.83 -19.83
C LEU A 138 -17.59 4.70 -19.65
N THR A 139 -17.09 3.48 -19.49
CA THR A 139 -17.90 2.31 -19.14
C THR A 139 -17.95 2.08 -17.64
N LYS A 140 -16.84 2.33 -16.92
CA LYS A 140 -16.74 2.02 -15.47
C LYS A 140 -15.96 3.08 -14.70
N ILE A 141 -16.41 3.37 -13.48
CA ILE A 141 -15.71 4.22 -12.51
C ILE A 141 -15.61 3.49 -11.17
N ASN A 142 -14.45 3.59 -10.55
CA ASN A 142 -14.17 3.12 -9.20
C ASN A 142 -14.32 4.28 -8.22
N ILE A 143 -15.12 4.10 -7.18
CA ILE A 143 -15.32 5.07 -6.10
C ILE A 143 -14.56 4.56 -4.88
N ASN A 144 -13.31 4.99 -4.73
CA ASN A 144 -12.38 4.54 -3.70
C ASN A 144 -12.66 5.22 -2.36
N ASN A 145 -12.79 4.40 -1.32
CA ASN A 145 -13.10 4.84 0.05
C ASN A 145 -11.91 5.44 0.82
N ASN A 146 -10.75 5.56 0.18
CA ASN A 146 -9.49 6.03 0.75
C ASN A 146 -9.03 5.23 1.98
N TYR A 147 -9.29 3.91 1.97
CA TYR A 147 -8.85 3.03 3.04
C TYR A 147 -7.34 3.14 3.28
N SER A 148 -6.93 3.20 4.55
CA SER A 148 -5.53 3.37 4.99
C SER A 148 -4.85 4.70 4.62
N ASP A 149 -5.58 5.68 4.07
CA ASP A 149 -5.05 7.02 3.80
C ASP A 149 -5.82 8.08 4.60
N ALA A 150 -5.24 8.51 5.74
CA ALA A 150 -5.81 9.58 6.55
C ALA A 150 -5.85 10.94 5.82
N THR A 151 -5.07 11.12 4.75
CA THR A 151 -4.98 12.41 4.03
C THR A 151 -6.00 12.54 2.92
N TYR A 152 -6.55 11.43 2.42
CA TYR A 152 -7.33 11.36 1.17
C TYR A 152 -6.55 11.81 -0.07
N MET A 153 -5.24 12.10 0.03
CA MET A 153 -4.46 12.76 -1.02
C MET A 153 -3.38 11.88 -1.65
N ARG A 154 -3.01 10.75 -1.05
CA ARG A 154 -1.84 9.97 -1.53
C ARG A 154 -2.03 9.48 -2.95
N GLU A 155 -3.17 8.86 -3.23
CA GLU A 155 -3.49 8.36 -4.56
C GLU A 155 -3.63 9.51 -5.57
N PHE A 156 -4.33 10.59 -5.19
CA PHE A 156 -4.49 11.80 -6.01
C PHE A 156 -3.15 12.42 -6.41
N LEU A 157 -2.29 12.72 -5.44
CA LEU A 157 -0.99 13.37 -5.66
C LEU A 157 -0.04 12.47 -6.45
N THR A 158 -0.15 11.15 -6.29
CA THR A 158 0.70 10.21 -7.03
C THR A 158 0.28 10.11 -8.49
N TYR A 159 -1.02 10.14 -8.77
CA TYR A 159 -1.50 10.24 -10.14
C TYR A 159 -1.17 11.59 -10.80
N GLU A 160 -1.22 12.72 -10.06
CA GLU A 160 -0.76 14.02 -10.60
C GLU A 160 0.73 13.98 -10.97
N LEU A 161 1.54 13.35 -10.12
CA LEU A 161 2.96 13.14 -10.40
C LEU A 161 3.16 12.24 -11.62
N ALA A 162 2.41 11.14 -11.74
CA ALA A 162 2.46 10.25 -12.90
C ALA A 162 2.10 10.98 -14.21
N GLU A 163 1.00 11.75 -14.22
CA GLU A 163 0.59 12.59 -15.35
C GLU A 163 1.66 13.62 -15.72
N SER A 164 2.32 14.24 -14.73
CA SER A 164 3.37 15.24 -14.98
C SER A 164 4.61 14.69 -15.71
N MET A 165 4.80 13.37 -15.67
CA MET A 165 5.86 12.64 -16.37
C MET A 165 5.39 12.01 -17.69
N GLY A 166 4.12 12.19 -18.05
CA GLY A 166 3.54 11.61 -19.27
C GLY A 166 3.16 10.12 -19.15
N LEU A 167 3.09 9.56 -17.93
CA LEU A 167 2.67 8.17 -17.76
C LEU A 167 1.19 7.98 -18.12
N PRO A 168 0.81 6.84 -18.74
CA PRO A 168 -0.58 6.52 -19.03
C PRO A 168 -1.33 6.30 -17.71
N THR A 169 -2.04 7.33 -17.26
CA THR A 169 -2.62 7.42 -15.91
C THR A 169 -4.15 7.43 -16.00
N PRO A 170 -4.88 6.61 -15.21
CA PRO A 170 -6.34 6.67 -15.18
C PRO A 170 -6.79 8.06 -14.73
N LYS A 171 -7.90 8.58 -15.26
CA LYS A 171 -8.46 9.84 -14.75
C LYS A 171 -8.97 9.69 -13.31
N TYR A 172 -8.97 10.77 -12.54
CA TYR A 172 -9.38 10.76 -11.12
C TYR A 172 -9.86 12.13 -10.65
N SER A 173 -10.77 12.16 -9.68
CA SER A 173 -11.27 13.37 -9.02
C SER A 173 -11.93 13.07 -7.69
N TYR A 174 -12.16 14.10 -6.88
CA TYR A 174 -12.90 13.95 -5.63
C TYR A 174 -14.41 14.05 -5.84
N VAL A 175 -15.16 13.21 -5.12
CA VAL A 175 -16.62 13.20 -5.18
C VAL A 175 -17.27 13.09 -3.80
N ASN A 176 -18.44 13.71 -3.62
CA ASN A 176 -19.36 13.33 -2.56
C ASN A 176 -20.33 12.29 -3.12
N VAL A 177 -20.52 11.18 -2.41
CA VAL A 177 -21.48 10.15 -2.78
C VAL A 177 -22.73 10.35 -1.95
N TYR A 178 -23.88 10.43 -2.61
CA TYR A 178 -25.20 10.41 -1.97
C TYR A 178 -25.93 9.14 -2.36
N VAL A 179 -26.54 8.45 -1.40
CA VAL A 179 -27.42 7.30 -1.66
C VAL A 179 -28.80 7.63 -1.13
N ASN A 180 -29.82 7.55 -1.98
CA ASN A 180 -31.21 7.84 -1.65
C ASN A 180 -31.43 9.21 -0.96
N GLY A 181 -30.62 10.21 -1.36
CA GLY A 181 -30.68 11.58 -0.84
C GLY A 181 -29.82 11.84 0.40
N GLU A 182 -29.21 10.81 0.99
CA GLU A 182 -28.34 10.94 2.15
C GLU A 182 -26.87 10.93 1.75
N LEU A 183 -26.06 11.80 2.36
CA LEU A 183 -24.62 11.81 2.16
C LEU A 183 -24.04 10.51 2.71
N LYS A 184 -23.42 9.70 1.84
CA LYS A 184 -22.73 8.47 2.23
C LYS A 184 -21.28 8.74 2.63
N GLY A 185 -20.62 9.67 1.95
CA GLY A 185 -19.27 10.10 2.30
C GLY A 185 -18.54 10.79 1.16
N PHE A 186 -17.29 11.14 1.43
CA PHE A 186 -16.35 11.79 0.54
C PHE A 186 -15.32 10.80 0.01
N TYR A 187 -15.20 10.66 -1.31
CA TYR A 187 -14.48 9.57 -1.98
C TYR A 187 -13.54 10.11 -3.07
N LEU A 188 -12.60 9.27 -3.49
CA LEU A 188 -11.83 9.49 -4.71
C LEU A 188 -12.44 8.65 -5.85
N ALA A 189 -12.96 9.28 -6.88
CA ALA A 189 -13.36 8.61 -8.11
C ALA A 189 -12.11 8.39 -8.98
N VAL A 190 -11.93 7.16 -9.47
CA VAL A 190 -10.82 6.76 -10.34
C VAL A 190 -11.39 5.98 -11.52
N GLU A 191 -11.00 6.34 -12.72
CA GLU A 191 -11.35 5.61 -13.93
C GLU A 191 -10.91 4.15 -13.87
N GLN A 192 -11.77 3.25 -14.35
CA GLN A 192 -11.37 1.84 -14.50
C GLN A 192 -10.43 1.68 -15.71
N ILE A 193 -9.24 1.13 -15.49
CA ILE A 193 -8.41 0.61 -16.60
C ILE A 193 -9.16 -0.56 -17.25
N GLY A 194 -9.51 -0.38 -18.52
CA GLY A 194 -10.29 -1.28 -19.37
C GLY A 194 -10.49 -0.64 -20.74
N ASP A 195 -11.34 -1.22 -21.59
CA ASP A 195 -11.43 -0.86 -23.01
C ASP A 195 -11.59 0.65 -23.29
N SER A 196 -12.47 1.34 -22.56
CA SER A 196 -12.67 2.79 -22.74
C SER A 196 -11.44 3.64 -22.38
N TYR A 197 -10.66 3.20 -21.39
CA TYR A 197 -9.38 3.80 -21.04
C TYR A 197 -8.31 3.49 -22.10
N LEU A 198 -8.24 2.23 -22.55
CA LEU A 198 -7.24 1.78 -23.51
C LEU A 198 -7.41 2.48 -24.86
N GLU A 199 -8.63 2.51 -25.38
CA GLU A 199 -8.96 3.20 -26.64
C GLU A 199 -8.54 4.67 -26.60
N ARG A 200 -8.73 5.35 -25.47
CA ARG A 200 -8.42 6.78 -25.35
C ARG A 200 -6.93 7.07 -25.19
N ASN A 201 -6.18 6.21 -24.52
CA ASN A 201 -4.75 6.44 -24.22
C ASN A 201 -3.80 5.78 -25.23
N PHE A 202 -4.24 4.71 -25.89
CA PHE A 202 -3.42 3.93 -26.83
C PHE A 202 -4.00 3.96 -28.26
N GLY A 203 -5.24 4.43 -28.46
CA GLY A 203 -5.90 4.36 -29.77
C GLY A 203 -6.35 2.94 -30.13
N ASN A 204 -6.25 2.02 -29.17
CA ASN A 204 -6.58 0.61 -29.32
C ASN A 204 -7.03 0.05 -27.96
N ALA A 205 -8.06 -0.79 -27.97
CA ALA A 205 -8.50 -1.58 -26.83
C ALA A 205 -8.38 -3.10 -27.07
N TYR A 206 -7.91 -3.51 -28.26
CA TYR A 206 -7.52 -4.88 -28.54
C TYR A 206 -6.18 -5.20 -27.88
N GLY A 207 -6.00 -6.44 -27.46
CA GLY A 207 -4.76 -6.92 -26.84
C GLY A 207 -4.96 -7.43 -25.42
N ALA A 208 -3.90 -7.97 -24.86
CA ALA A 208 -3.92 -8.57 -23.54
C ALA A 208 -3.86 -7.50 -22.44
N LEU A 209 -4.83 -7.49 -21.52
CA LEU A 209 -4.79 -6.65 -20.32
C LEU A 209 -4.72 -7.55 -19.08
N TYR A 210 -3.63 -7.48 -18.32
CA TYR A 210 -3.46 -8.22 -17.08
C TYR A 210 -3.40 -7.27 -15.88
N LYS A 211 -3.89 -7.72 -14.72
CA LYS A 211 -3.69 -7.06 -13.43
C LYS A 211 -2.85 -7.94 -12.51
N GLY A 212 -1.81 -7.39 -11.90
CA GLY A 212 -1.08 -8.04 -10.81
C GLY A 212 -1.91 -8.08 -9.52
N ILE A 213 -2.24 -9.28 -9.04
CA ILE A 213 -3.17 -9.51 -7.90
C ILE A 213 -2.58 -10.33 -6.74
N MET A 214 -1.24 -10.32 -6.61
CA MET A 214 -0.47 -11.21 -5.74
C MET A 214 -0.46 -12.67 -6.21
N GLY A 215 0.64 -13.37 -5.94
CA GLY A 215 0.80 -14.79 -6.28
C GLY A 215 1.87 -15.03 -7.34
N ASN A 216 2.06 -16.30 -7.70
CA ASN A 216 3.11 -16.69 -8.64
C ASN A 216 2.94 -15.97 -10.00
N GLY A 217 4.05 -15.50 -10.57
CA GLY A 217 4.07 -14.79 -11.86
C GLY A 217 3.79 -13.29 -11.78
N SER A 218 3.25 -12.77 -10.67
CA SER A 218 3.05 -11.32 -10.48
C SER A 218 4.37 -10.54 -10.28
N ASP A 219 5.49 -11.22 -10.08
CA ASP A 219 6.84 -10.66 -10.14
C ASP A 219 7.45 -10.68 -11.55
N LEU A 220 6.77 -11.26 -12.53
CA LEU A 220 7.24 -11.41 -13.92
C LEU A 220 8.49 -12.31 -14.06
N LEU A 221 8.76 -13.17 -13.08
CA LEU A 221 9.75 -14.23 -13.24
C LEU A 221 9.21 -15.32 -14.17
N TYR A 222 10.09 -15.84 -15.03
CA TYR A 222 9.73 -16.96 -15.90
C TYR A 222 9.36 -18.20 -15.07
N ALA A 223 8.09 -18.62 -15.18
CA ALA A 223 7.53 -19.76 -14.45
C ALA A 223 7.15 -20.94 -15.37
N GLY A 224 7.00 -20.69 -16.67
CA GLY A 224 6.62 -21.69 -17.66
C GLY A 224 6.14 -21.05 -18.97
N ASP A 225 5.68 -21.89 -19.88
CA ASP A 225 5.30 -21.53 -21.25
C ASP A 225 3.79 -21.31 -21.43
N SER A 226 3.00 -21.32 -20.34
CA SER A 226 1.54 -21.15 -20.39
C SER A 226 1.09 -19.99 -19.50
N GLU A 227 0.05 -19.26 -19.91
CA GLU A 227 -0.58 -18.20 -19.09
C GLU A 227 -0.99 -18.74 -17.71
N SER A 228 -1.40 -20.01 -17.63
CA SER A 228 -1.77 -20.67 -16.36
C SER A 228 -0.64 -20.77 -15.34
N ASP A 229 0.63 -20.65 -15.76
CA ASP A 229 1.79 -20.68 -14.87
C ASP A 229 1.96 -19.36 -14.09
N TYR A 230 1.18 -18.33 -14.44
CA TYR A 230 1.21 -16.97 -13.90
C TYR A 230 -0.12 -16.59 -13.22
N PRO A 231 -0.63 -17.36 -12.24
CA PRO A 231 -1.94 -17.12 -11.62
C PRO A 231 -2.04 -15.77 -10.88
N GLY A 232 -0.92 -15.12 -10.56
CA GLY A 232 -0.87 -13.77 -10.00
C GLY A 232 -1.12 -12.65 -11.03
N LEU A 233 -1.18 -12.97 -12.32
CA LEU A 233 -1.56 -12.07 -13.41
C LEU A 233 -2.99 -12.38 -13.86
N SER A 234 -3.96 -11.64 -13.36
CA SER A 234 -5.37 -11.83 -13.72
C SER A 234 -5.70 -11.11 -15.02
N ARG A 235 -5.98 -11.86 -16.09
CA ARG A 235 -6.44 -11.30 -17.36
C ARG A 235 -7.80 -10.61 -17.20
N LYS A 236 -7.91 -9.40 -17.74
CA LYS A 236 -9.06 -8.50 -17.69
C LYS A 236 -9.66 -8.23 -19.07
N SER A 237 -8.91 -8.50 -20.14
CA SER A 237 -9.43 -8.48 -21.51
C SER A 237 -10.03 -9.83 -21.87
N GLU A 238 -11.03 -9.81 -22.76
CA GLU A 238 -11.56 -11.01 -23.40
C GLU A 238 -10.68 -11.47 -24.57
N LYS A 239 -9.97 -10.51 -25.19
CA LYS A 239 -9.12 -10.70 -26.36
C LYS A 239 -7.66 -10.72 -25.94
N SER A 240 -6.85 -11.54 -26.62
CA SER A 240 -5.40 -11.59 -26.45
C SER A 240 -4.80 -12.15 -27.74
N ASN A 241 -3.57 -11.77 -28.02
CA ASN A 241 -2.70 -12.59 -28.86
C ASN A 241 -2.13 -13.68 -27.95
N ASP A 242 -2.33 -14.95 -28.28
CA ASP A 242 -1.78 -16.06 -27.49
C ASP A 242 -0.23 -15.98 -27.56
N ASP A 243 0.46 -16.43 -26.51
CA ASP A 243 1.93 -16.42 -26.33
C ASP A 243 2.63 -15.07 -26.03
N VAL A 244 2.03 -13.91 -26.32
CA VAL A 244 2.72 -12.60 -26.16
C VAL A 244 3.19 -12.29 -24.73
N LEU A 245 2.42 -12.70 -23.72
CA LEU A 245 2.83 -12.57 -22.31
C LEU A 245 4.10 -13.38 -22.04
N ILE A 246 4.17 -14.60 -22.57
CA ILE A 246 5.29 -15.52 -22.36
C ILE A 246 6.53 -15.00 -23.08
N ASP A 247 6.37 -14.48 -24.30
CA ASP A 247 7.45 -13.86 -25.06
C ASP A 247 8.03 -12.66 -24.33
N MET A 248 7.18 -11.77 -23.81
CA MET A 248 7.63 -10.63 -22.99
C MET A 248 8.38 -11.10 -21.74
N ILE A 249 7.85 -12.09 -21.01
CA ILE A 249 8.51 -12.61 -19.81
C ILE A 249 9.85 -13.27 -20.15
N LYS A 250 9.94 -14.04 -21.23
CA LYS A 250 11.19 -14.68 -21.69
C LYS A 250 12.24 -13.63 -22.05
N GLU A 251 11.86 -12.64 -22.85
CA GLU A 251 12.77 -11.58 -23.27
C GLU A 251 13.23 -10.75 -22.07
N LEU A 252 12.32 -10.41 -21.15
CA LEU A 252 12.67 -9.71 -19.93
C LEU A 252 13.64 -10.52 -19.05
N ASN A 253 13.43 -11.83 -18.89
CA ASN A 253 14.25 -12.66 -18.00
C ASN A 253 15.60 -13.08 -18.61
N SER A 254 15.65 -13.35 -19.91
CA SER A 254 16.78 -14.02 -20.58
C SER A 254 17.32 -13.29 -21.81
N GLY A 255 16.57 -12.33 -22.33
CA GLY A 255 16.92 -11.56 -23.52
C GLY A 255 17.65 -10.26 -23.21
N THR A 256 17.70 -9.40 -24.23
CA THR A 256 18.41 -8.11 -24.23
C THR A 256 17.71 -7.04 -25.07
N ASP A 257 16.77 -7.42 -25.94
CA ASP A 257 15.98 -6.56 -26.80
C ASP A 257 14.64 -6.21 -26.13
N TYR A 258 14.73 -5.55 -24.98
CA TYR A 258 13.55 -5.27 -24.15
C TYR A 258 12.52 -4.39 -24.87
N GLU A 259 12.96 -3.46 -25.72
CA GLU A 259 12.08 -2.56 -26.48
C GLU A 259 11.17 -3.29 -27.46
N SER A 260 11.52 -4.53 -27.85
CA SER A 260 10.69 -5.39 -28.72
C SER A 260 9.47 -5.99 -28.01
N VAL A 261 9.40 -5.91 -26.68
CA VAL A 261 8.32 -6.52 -25.88
C VAL A 261 7.73 -5.59 -24.82
N ILE A 262 8.43 -4.50 -24.45
CA ILE A 262 7.97 -3.55 -23.44
C ILE A 262 8.26 -2.11 -23.86
N ASN A 263 7.33 -1.21 -23.57
CA ASN A 263 7.57 0.22 -23.61
C ASN A 263 8.51 0.59 -22.45
N VAL A 264 9.81 0.69 -22.74
CA VAL A 264 10.85 0.93 -21.75
C VAL A 264 10.66 2.27 -21.04
N GLU A 265 10.23 3.33 -21.74
CA GLU A 265 10.03 4.65 -21.13
C GLU A 265 8.95 4.61 -20.04
N ASP A 266 7.79 4.00 -20.33
CA ASP A 266 6.70 3.82 -19.36
C ASP A 266 7.16 2.95 -18.18
N ALA A 267 7.94 1.90 -18.45
CA ALA A 267 8.49 1.03 -17.41
C ALA A 267 9.46 1.75 -16.48
N LEU A 268 10.38 2.56 -17.02
CA LEU A 268 11.31 3.36 -16.21
C LEU A 268 10.56 4.41 -15.39
N GLY A 269 9.56 5.08 -15.98
CA GLY A 269 8.72 6.05 -15.28
C GLY A 269 7.90 5.40 -14.16
N TYR A 270 7.35 4.21 -14.38
CA TYR A 270 6.65 3.44 -13.35
C TYR A 270 7.57 3.02 -12.19
N ILE A 271 8.79 2.55 -12.49
CA ILE A 271 9.78 2.22 -11.46
C ILE A 271 10.13 3.49 -10.66
N ALA A 272 10.36 4.61 -11.33
CA ALA A 272 10.72 5.88 -10.70
C ALA A 272 9.60 6.40 -9.80
N LEU A 273 8.35 6.34 -10.28
CA LEU A 273 7.16 6.72 -9.53
C LEU A 273 7.10 5.97 -8.20
N ASN A 274 7.19 4.64 -8.23
CA ASN A 274 7.10 3.82 -7.02
C ASN A 274 8.33 3.98 -6.11
N ALA A 275 9.53 4.06 -6.67
CA ALA A 275 10.76 4.25 -5.90
C ALA A 275 10.77 5.61 -5.17
N VAL A 276 10.46 6.70 -5.87
CA VAL A 276 10.49 8.05 -5.29
C VAL A 276 9.37 8.23 -4.28
N THR A 277 8.14 7.82 -4.60
CA THR A 277 7.01 7.91 -3.65
C THR A 277 7.04 6.84 -2.56
N THR A 278 7.99 5.89 -2.61
CA THR A 278 8.11 4.79 -1.64
C THR A 278 6.82 3.95 -1.56
N ASN A 279 6.19 3.71 -2.71
CA ASN A 279 4.99 2.87 -2.77
C ASN A 279 5.39 1.39 -2.85
N THR A 280 5.57 0.75 -1.70
CA THR A 280 5.85 -0.69 -1.59
C THR A 280 4.58 -1.55 -1.60
N ASP A 281 3.39 -0.97 -1.77
CA ASP A 281 2.17 -1.73 -2.10
C ASP A 281 1.97 -1.82 -3.62
N SER A 282 3.05 -2.14 -4.32
CA SER A 282 3.13 -2.18 -5.78
C SER A 282 3.97 -3.37 -6.25
N TYR A 283 4.37 -3.39 -7.53
CA TYR A 283 5.31 -4.36 -8.08
C TYR A 283 6.64 -4.45 -7.30
N ILE A 284 7.18 -3.30 -6.85
CA ILE A 284 8.46 -3.26 -6.11
C ILE A 284 8.31 -3.83 -4.68
N GLY A 285 7.08 -3.97 -4.21
CA GLY A 285 6.73 -4.51 -2.90
C GLY A 285 6.86 -6.02 -2.77
N SER A 286 6.67 -6.49 -1.53
CA SER A 286 6.63 -7.93 -1.21
C SER A 286 5.45 -8.67 -1.86
N ASN A 287 4.31 -7.98 -2.01
CA ASN A 287 3.08 -8.53 -2.58
C ASN A 287 3.06 -8.53 -4.12
N LYS A 288 3.95 -7.76 -4.79
CA LYS A 288 4.09 -7.68 -6.25
C LYS A 288 2.74 -7.42 -6.97
N GLN A 289 1.97 -6.45 -6.51
CA GLN A 289 0.59 -6.23 -6.97
C GLN A 289 0.35 -4.79 -7.43
N ASN A 290 -0.90 -4.43 -7.71
CA ASN A 290 -1.33 -3.06 -7.96
C ASN A 290 -0.66 -2.40 -9.18
N TYR A 291 -0.63 -3.15 -10.28
CA TYR A 291 -0.28 -2.64 -11.60
C TYR A 291 -1.10 -3.36 -12.67
N TYR A 292 -1.21 -2.74 -13.84
CA TYR A 292 -1.69 -3.41 -15.04
C TYR A 292 -0.57 -3.58 -16.04
N LEU A 293 -0.67 -4.60 -16.87
CA LEU A 293 0.11 -4.78 -18.09
C LEU A 293 -0.87 -4.76 -19.25
N TYR A 294 -0.67 -3.84 -20.19
CA TYR A 294 -1.46 -3.78 -21.42
C TYR A 294 -0.55 -4.03 -22.62
N GLU A 295 -0.90 -5.02 -23.44
CA GLU A 295 -0.25 -5.30 -24.72
C GLU A 295 -0.95 -4.56 -25.85
N ASP A 296 -0.15 -3.84 -26.64
CA ASP A 296 -0.56 -3.20 -27.89
C ASP A 296 0.48 -3.53 -28.97
N GLU A 297 0.03 -4.20 -30.03
CA GLU A 297 0.89 -4.67 -31.13
C GLU A 297 2.16 -5.43 -30.68
N GLY A 298 2.03 -6.29 -29.65
CA GLY A 298 3.12 -7.08 -29.07
C GLY A 298 3.98 -6.35 -28.04
N ILE A 299 3.75 -5.05 -27.81
CA ILE A 299 4.50 -4.24 -26.85
C ILE A 299 3.67 -4.02 -25.59
N PHE A 300 4.22 -4.41 -24.44
CA PHE A 300 3.58 -4.19 -23.15
C PHE A 300 3.88 -2.82 -22.57
N SER A 301 2.87 -2.16 -22.02
CA SER A 301 3.02 -0.99 -21.15
C SER A 301 2.58 -1.37 -19.73
N ILE A 302 3.37 -0.95 -18.72
CA ILE A 302 2.99 -1.10 -17.32
C ILE A 302 2.25 0.15 -16.84
N LEU A 303 1.06 -0.04 -16.28
CA LEU A 303 0.16 1.06 -15.95
C LEU A 303 0.00 1.22 -14.42
N PRO A 304 0.07 2.46 -13.90
CA PRO A 304 -0.10 2.77 -12.49
C PRO A 304 -1.52 2.45 -11.98
N TRP A 305 -1.62 1.77 -10.83
CA TRP A 305 -2.89 1.47 -10.17
C TRP A 305 -2.77 1.46 -8.64
N ASP A 306 -3.77 1.98 -7.92
CA ASP A 306 -3.95 1.83 -6.46
C ASP A 306 -2.78 2.39 -5.61
N TYR A 307 -2.69 3.72 -5.52
CA TYR A 307 -1.58 4.44 -4.87
C TYR A 307 -1.94 5.04 -3.50
N ASN A 308 -2.98 4.52 -2.83
CA ASN A 308 -3.36 4.96 -1.49
C ASN A 308 -2.24 4.74 -0.44
N MET A 309 -1.31 3.81 -0.69
CA MET A 309 -0.17 3.51 0.18
C MET A 309 1.13 4.24 -0.21
N ALA A 310 1.10 5.14 -1.19
CA ALA A 310 2.25 5.97 -1.57
C ALA A 310 2.64 6.98 -0.47
N PHE A 311 3.78 7.66 -0.66
CA PHE A 311 4.30 8.67 0.26
C PHE A 311 4.36 8.20 1.72
N GLY A 312 4.98 7.04 1.94
CA GLY A 312 5.20 6.50 3.28
C GLY A 312 3.98 5.81 3.91
N GLY A 313 2.95 5.49 3.12
CA GLY A 313 1.94 4.51 3.53
C GLY A 313 2.58 3.18 3.95
N LEU A 314 1.85 2.34 4.70
CA LEU A 314 2.35 1.10 5.33
C LEU A 314 3.47 1.29 6.37
N GLY A 315 3.83 2.54 6.71
CA GLY A 315 4.98 2.82 7.57
C GLY A 315 6.32 2.64 6.84
N SER A 316 6.31 2.77 5.51
CA SER A 316 7.49 2.66 4.66
C SER A 316 8.55 3.72 4.98
N ASN A 317 9.81 3.30 4.98
CA ASN A 317 10.95 4.14 5.32
C ASN A 317 11.31 5.09 4.15
N SER A 318 11.54 6.37 4.43
CA SER A 318 11.98 7.37 3.45
C SER A 318 13.39 7.10 2.86
N SER A 319 14.12 6.11 3.39
CA SER A 319 15.48 5.73 2.96
C SER A 319 15.53 4.63 1.88
N LEU A 320 14.44 4.38 1.15
CA LEU A 320 14.42 3.41 0.05
C LEU A 320 15.50 3.75 -1.00
N MET A 321 16.38 2.81 -1.29
CA MET A 321 17.41 2.90 -2.34
C MET A 321 16.77 2.95 -3.73
N ILE A 322 17.04 3.98 -4.53
CA ILE A 322 16.40 4.20 -5.84
C ILE A 322 16.90 3.25 -6.93
N ASP A 323 18.12 2.72 -6.82
CA ASP A 323 18.67 1.78 -7.80
C ASP A 323 18.41 0.31 -7.41
N GLU A 324 17.96 0.06 -6.18
CA GLU A 324 17.50 -1.26 -5.72
C GLU A 324 16.17 -1.17 -4.95
N PRO A 325 15.10 -0.59 -5.53
CA PRO A 325 13.90 -0.16 -4.80
C PRO A 325 12.99 -1.30 -4.32
N THR A 326 13.45 -2.55 -4.31
CA THR A 326 12.60 -3.74 -4.15
C THR A 326 12.59 -4.25 -2.72
N ASP A 327 11.42 -4.70 -2.26
CA ASP A 327 11.29 -5.53 -1.07
C ASP A 327 11.68 -6.97 -1.42
N GLY A 328 12.91 -7.34 -1.07
CA GLY A 328 13.54 -8.60 -1.46
C GLY A 328 14.54 -8.43 -2.61
N ALA A 329 15.16 -9.53 -3.02
CA ALA A 329 16.27 -9.50 -3.95
C ALA A 329 15.87 -8.91 -5.31
N LEU A 330 16.75 -8.09 -5.88
CA LEU A 330 16.56 -7.52 -7.22
C LEU A 330 16.36 -8.60 -8.27
N SER A 331 17.10 -9.71 -8.16
CA SER A 331 16.98 -10.85 -9.09
C SER A 331 15.58 -11.47 -9.10
N GLU A 332 14.72 -11.19 -8.11
CA GLU A 332 13.31 -11.60 -8.07
C GLU A 332 12.36 -10.54 -8.64
N ARG A 333 12.87 -9.48 -9.27
CA ARG A 333 12.12 -8.37 -9.89
C ARG A 333 12.74 -8.04 -11.25
N PRO A 334 12.58 -8.92 -12.26
CA PRO A 334 13.23 -8.80 -13.56
C PRO A 334 12.95 -7.45 -14.25
N LEU A 335 11.77 -6.85 -14.07
CA LEU A 335 11.48 -5.52 -14.62
C LEU A 335 12.46 -4.44 -14.11
N VAL A 336 12.79 -4.46 -12.82
CA VAL A 336 13.73 -3.52 -12.22
C VAL A 336 15.17 -3.94 -12.51
N ASP A 337 15.50 -5.20 -12.22
CA ASP A 337 16.86 -5.74 -12.33
C ASP A 337 17.42 -5.63 -13.74
N LYS A 338 16.62 -5.96 -14.75
CA LYS A 338 17.09 -6.09 -16.12
C LYS A 338 17.18 -4.74 -16.81
N LEU A 339 16.16 -3.89 -16.63
CA LEU A 339 16.15 -2.56 -17.21
C LEU A 339 17.23 -1.67 -16.59
N LEU A 340 17.37 -1.63 -15.26
CA LEU A 340 18.36 -0.77 -14.60
C LEU A 340 19.82 -1.28 -14.73
N LYS A 341 20.04 -2.50 -15.22
CA LYS A 341 21.37 -2.98 -15.63
C LYS A 341 21.85 -2.39 -16.95
N VAL A 342 20.93 -1.95 -17.81
CA VAL A 342 21.28 -1.28 -19.08
C VAL A 342 21.66 0.17 -18.76
N GLY A 343 22.92 0.54 -19.02
CA GLY A 343 23.44 1.86 -18.62
C GLY A 343 22.68 3.06 -19.19
N ALA A 344 22.21 2.96 -20.44
CA ALA A 344 21.38 3.99 -21.06
C ALA A 344 20.02 4.14 -20.35
N TYR A 345 19.36 3.03 -20.01
CA TYR A 345 18.08 3.04 -19.31
C TYR A 345 18.24 3.54 -17.88
N LYS A 346 19.31 3.16 -17.17
CA LYS A 346 19.60 3.69 -15.84
C LYS A 346 19.84 5.21 -15.85
N THR A 347 20.52 5.71 -16.88
CA THR A 347 20.71 7.16 -17.06
C THR A 347 19.36 7.84 -17.27
N ARG A 348 18.52 7.31 -18.17
CA ARG A 348 17.17 7.83 -18.41
C ARG A 348 16.29 7.80 -17.17
N TYR A 349 16.35 6.71 -16.41
CA TYR A 349 15.68 6.57 -15.12
C TYR A 349 16.07 7.66 -14.11
N HIS A 350 17.36 7.98 -14.00
CA HIS A 350 17.83 9.07 -13.13
C HIS A 350 17.37 10.45 -13.61
N GLU A 351 17.32 10.69 -14.92
CA GLU A 351 16.76 11.92 -15.48
C GLU A 351 15.28 12.10 -15.15
N ILE A 352 14.49 11.01 -15.22
CA ILE A 352 13.07 11.02 -14.82
C ILE A 352 12.95 11.39 -13.34
N ILE A 353 13.75 10.76 -12.46
CA ILE A 353 13.75 11.09 -11.02
C ILE A 353 14.14 12.55 -10.80
N GLU A 354 15.21 13.02 -11.44
CA GLU A 354 15.66 14.41 -11.30
C GLU A 354 14.57 15.40 -11.74
N TYR A 355 13.85 15.09 -12.83
CA TYR A 355 12.69 15.87 -13.26
C TYR A 355 11.60 15.90 -12.19
N MET A 356 11.24 14.77 -11.58
CA MET A 356 10.24 14.71 -10.49
C MET A 356 10.62 15.64 -9.34
N LEU A 357 11.88 15.57 -8.90
CA LEU A 357 12.42 16.33 -7.77
C LEU A 357 12.46 17.84 -8.04
N ASN A 358 12.81 18.23 -9.27
CA ASN A 358 12.98 19.63 -9.65
C ASN A 358 11.67 20.31 -10.10
N THR A 359 10.61 19.54 -10.33
CA THR A 359 9.30 20.06 -10.75
C THR A 359 8.23 19.84 -9.68
N TYR A 360 7.45 18.76 -9.79
CA TYR A 360 6.27 18.51 -8.97
C TYR A 360 6.58 18.29 -7.48
N LEU A 361 7.68 17.59 -7.18
CA LEU A 361 8.11 17.29 -5.81
C LEU A 361 9.04 18.35 -5.21
N LYS A 362 9.30 19.46 -5.93
CA LYS A 362 10.05 20.58 -5.38
C LYS A 362 9.31 21.11 -4.14
N ASP A 363 10.04 21.32 -3.04
CA ASP A 363 9.46 21.51 -1.70
C ASP A 363 8.37 22.60 -1.64
N ASP A 364 8.62 23.78 -2.23
CA ASP A 364 7.66 24.88 -2.28
C ASP A 364 6.44 24.57 -3.18
N VAL A 365 6.65 23.87 -4.29
CA VAL A 365 5.60 23.46 -5.22
C VAL A 365 4.68 22.42 -4.57
N PHE A 366 5.26 21.36 -4.00
CA PHE A 366 4.51 20.28 -3.38
C PHE A 366 3.74 20.76 -2.15
N GLN A 367 4.36 21.56 -1.28
CA GLN A 367 3.67 22.15 -0.12
C GLN A 367 2.50 23.04 -0.55
N ALA A 368 2.68 23.87 -1.58
CA ALA A 368 1.60 24.69 -2.11
C ALA A 368 0.45 23.84 -2.67
N ARG A 369 0.76 22.75 -3.39
CA ARG A 369 -0.26 21.85 -3.95
C ARG A 369 -1.04 21.13 -2.86
N VAL A 370 -0.36 20.57 -1.86
CA VAL A 370 -1.01 19.91 -0.71
C VAL A 370 -1.90 20.89 0.05
N LYS A 371 -1.48 22.15 0.23
CA LYS A 371 -2.31 23.18 0.84
C LYS A 371 -3.56 23.47 0.02
N GLN A 372 -3.44 23.62 -1.30
CA GLN A 372 -4.59 23.82 -2.19
C GLN A 372 -5.59 22.66 -2.11
N LEU A 373 -5.09 21.41 -2.12
CA LEU A 373 -5.95 20.24 -1.97
C LEU A 373 -6.61 20.21 -0.59
N SER A 374 -5.88 20.56 0.48
CA SER A 374 -6.45 20.62 1.82
C SER A 374 -7.58 21.64 1.90
N GLU A 375 -7.40 22.82 1.32
CA GLU A 375 -8.45 23.85 1.24
C GLU A 375 -9.66 23.39 0.43
N LEU A 376 -9.43 22.64 -0.65
CA LEU A 376 -10.50 22.07 -1.48
C LEU A 376 -11.33 21.03 -0.72
N ILE A 377 -10.68 20.13 0.05
CA ILE A 377 -11.37 18.93 0.58
C ILE A 377 -11.72 19.00 2.06
N ALA A 378 -11.14 19.91 2.85
CA ALA A 378 -11.28 19.93 4.31
C ALA A 378 -12.74 19.93 4.79
N ALA A 379 -13.60 20.75 4.16
CA ALA A 379 -15.01 20.81 4.52
C ALA A 379 -15.75 19.49 4.25
N HIS A 380 -15.38 18.79 3.17
CA HIS A 380 -15.96 17.51 2.77
C HIS A 380 -15.50 16.38 3.69
N VAL A 381 -14.20 16.33 4.01
CA VAL A 381 -13.65 15.36 4.99
C VAL A 381 -14.32 15.53 6.35
N LYS A 382 -14.54 16.78 6.79
CA LYS A 382 -15.20 17.06 8.07
C LYS A 382 -16.68 16.69 8.09
N ALA A 383 -17.35 16.77 6.94
CA ALA A 383 -18.77 16.46 6.79
C ALA A 383 -19.04 14.97 6.53
N ASP A 384 -18.00 14.17 6.27
CA ASP A 384 -18.12 12.76 5.95
C ASP A 384 -18.65 11.94 7.14
N PRO A 385 -19.86 11.36 7.06
CA PRO A 385 -20.47 10.66 8.18
C PRO A 385 -19.89 9.25 8.41
N THR A 386 -19.10 8.73 7.46
CA THR A 386 -18.58 7.36 7.51
C THR A 386 -17.06 7.29 7.59
N ALA A 387 -16.37 8.42 7.72
CA ALA A 387 -14.90 8.53 7.66
C ALA A 387 -14.17 7.52 8.55
N PHE A 388 -13.09 6.93 8.02
CA PHE A 388 -12.20 6.04 8.79
C PHE A 388 -11.37 6.76 9.85
N TYR A 389 -11.15 8.06 9.65
CA TYR A 389 -10.27 8.89 10.46
C TYR A 389 -11.02 10.12 10.93
N THR A 390 -10.72 10.57 12.14
CA THR A 390 -11.22 11.85 12.63
C THR A 390 -10.61 13.00 11.84
N TYR A 391 -11.26 14.17 11.89
CA TYR A 391 -10.73 15.37 11.23
C TYR A 391 -9.34 15.76 11.77
N ASP A 392 -9.09 15.62 13.08
CA ASP A 392 -7.78 15.86 13.68
C ASP A 392 -6.71 14.89 13.14
N GLN A 393 -7.07 13.61 12.92
CA GLN A 393 -6.17 12.63 12.32
C GLN A 393 -5.87 12.95 10.85
N TYR A 394 -6.84 13.49 10.11
CA TYR A 394 -6.63 14.02 8.77
C TYR A 394 -5.60 15.17 8.78
N GLU A 395 -5.77 16.17 9.65
CA GLU A 395 -4.83 17.29 9.75
C GLU A 395 -3.41 16.82 10.10
N GLN A 396 -3.28 15.89 11.04
CA GLN A 396 -1.99 15.27 11.38
C GLN A 396 -1.41 14.47 10.21
N GLY A 397 -2.24 13.73 9.48
CA GLY A 397 -1.84 12.98 8.30
C GLY A 397 -1.25 13.89 7.22
N VAL A 398 -1.85 15.05 6.98
CA VAL A 398 -1.36 16.04 6.01
C VAL A 398 0.04 16.54 6.41
N GLN A 399 0.26 16.83 7.69
CA GLN A 399 1.60 17.23 8.18
C GLN A 399 2.63 16.11 8.02
N GLN A 400 2.24 14.86 8.29
CA GLN A 400 3.12 13.70 8.11
C GLN A 400 3.49 13.49 6.64
N LEU A 401 2.52 13.64 5.73
CA LEU A 401 2.76 13.57 4.28
C LEU A 401 3.81 14.60 3.83
N LEU A 402 3.67 15.86 4.24
CA LEU A 402 4.63 16.91 3.91
C LEU A 402 6.03 16.61 4.46
N SER A 403 6.13 16.24 5.73
CA SER A 403 7.39 15.90 6.39
C SER A 403 8.08 14.69 5.73
N PHE A 404 7.30 13.66 5.41
CA PHE A 404 7.78 12.49 4.69
C PHE A 404 8.34 12.87 3.32
N THR A 405 7.58 13.60 2.52
CA THR A 405 7.99 13.96 1.16
C THR A 405 9.25 14.80 1.16
N SER A 406 9.35 15.81 2.04
CA SER A 406 10.56 16.66 2.14
C SER A 406 11.80 15.83 2.50
N THR A 407 11.67 14.92 3.47
CA THR A 407 12.75 13.99 3.86
C THR A 407 13.13 13.05 2.72
N ARG A 408 12.14 12.52 2.00
CA ARG A 408 12.34 11.60 0.90
C ARG A 408 13.03 12.28 -0.28
N VAL A 409 12.60 13.47 -0.66
CA VAL A 409 13.21 14.27 -1.74
C VAL A 409 14.68 14.56 -1.44
N ALA A 410 15.00 14.99 -0.22
CA ALA A 410 16.39 15.21 0.19
C ALA A 410 17.21 13.91 0.14
N ASN A 411 16.63 12.78 0.57
CA ASN A 411 17.28 11.48 0.51
C ASN A 411 17.54 11.03 -0.93
N VAL A 412 16.57 11.17 -1.84
CA VAL A 412 16.73 10.82 -3.26
C VAL A 412 17.75 11.71 -3.95
N ALA A 413 17.75 13.02 -3.68
CA ALA A 413 18.75 13.95 -4.21
C ALA A 413 20.17 13.52 -3.81
N GLY A 414 20.37 13.14 -2.54
CA GLY A 414 21.64 12.60 -2.07
C GLY A 414 22.01 11.26 -2.72
N GLN A 415 21.03 10.46 -3.14
CA GLN A 415 21.30 9.21 -3.87
C GLN A 415 21.74 9.48 -5.31
N LEU A 416 21.16 10.48 -5.97
CA LEU A 416 21.55 10.91 -7.31
C LEU A 416 22.95 11.54 -7.35
N ASP A 417 23.31 12.35 -6.34
CA ASP A 417 24.63 12.99 -6.26
C ASP A 417 25.74 12.11 -5.64
N GLY A 418 25.38 10.93 -5.13
CA GLY A 418 26.29 9.93 -4.57
C GLY A 418 26.68 10.16 -3.10
N THR A 419 26.11 11.16 -2.41
CA THR A 419 26.33 11.38 -0.96
C THR A 419 25.56 10.40 -0.08
N VAL A 420 24.48 9.80 -0.61
CA VAL A 420 23.68 8.74 0.02
C VAL A 420 23.74 7.50 -0.89
N LYS A 421 23.76 6.31 -0.28
CA LYS A 421 23.78 5.05 -1.01
C LYS A 421 22.51 4.88 -1.86
N SER A 422 22.66 4.77 -3.18
CA SER A 422 21.55 4.54 -4.12
C SER A 422 21.24 3.07 -4.40
N SER A 423 22.22 2.18 -4.21
CA SER A 423 22.13 0.74 -4.48
C SER A 423 22.81 -0.09 -3.40
N GLY A 424 22.32 -1.31 -3.17
CA GLY A 424 22.80 -2.32 -2.23
C GLY A 424 23.77 -3.35 -2.80
N ASP A 425 23.63 -4.59 -2.31
CA ASP A 425 24.34 -5.80 -2.74
C ASP A 425 23.44 -6.68 -3.64
N GLY A 426 22.36 -6.12 -4.18
CA GLY A 426 21.35 -6.83 -4.96
C GLY A 426 20.28 -7.52 -4.13
N SER A 427 20.34 -7.47 -2.80
CA SER A 427 19.33 -8.05 -1.91
C SER A 427 18.09 -7.16 -1.71
N GLY A 428 18.08 -5.98 -2.34
CA GLY A 428 17.01 -4.98 -2.25
C GLY A 428 17.01 -4.21 -0.93
N ASN A 429 15.94 -3.44 -0.72
CA ASN A 429 15.71 -2.70 0.50
C ASN A 429 15.28 -3.67 1.63
N GLY A 430 16.27 -4.19 2.36
CA GLY A 430 16.05 -5.05 3.53
C GLY A 430 16.88 -6.34 3.58
N GLY A 431 17.78 -6.56 2.61
CA GLY A 431 18.49 -7.85 2.48
C GLY A 431 19.98 -7.88 2.88
N GLY A 432 20.57 -6.77 3.33
CA GLY A 432 21.96 -6.74 3.79
C GLY A 432 22.19 -7.59 5.04
N MET A 433 22.96 -8.68 4.90
CA MET A 433 23.38 -9.63 5.95
C MET A 433 22.27 -10.22 6.82
N ARG A 434 21.58 -11.23 6.28
CA ARG A 434 21.14 -12.39 7.09
C ARG A 434 21.94 -13.63 6.71
N GLY A 435 23.20 -13.63 7.14
CA GLY A 435 23.98 -14.87 7.21
C GLY A 435 23.33 -15.81 8.23
N GLY A 436 22.83 -16.95 7.74
CA GLY A 436 22.58 -18.17 8.50
C GLY A 436 22.03 -18.02 9.92
N GLY A 437 20.71 -17.95 10.06
CA GLY A 437 20.04 -18.09 11.35
C GLY A 437 18.85 -17.16 11.47
N MET A 438 17.67 -17.77 11.62
CA MET A 438 16.41 -17.19 12.12
C MET A 438 16.46 -15.71 12.52
N GLY A 439 15.74 -14.85 11.80
CA GLY A 439 15.56 -13.48 12.27
C GLY A 439 14.84 -12.55 11.30
N ARG A 440 13.53 -12.73 11.05
CA ARG A 440 12.69 -11.70 10.39
C ARG A 440 12.33 -10.57 11.36
N GLY A 441 13.12 -9.50 11.34
CA GLY A 441 12.76 -8.16 11.82
C GLY A 441 11.91 -7.42 10.78
N GLY A 442 10.75 -6.94 11.22
CA GLY A 442 9.63 -6.41 10.43
C GLY A 442 8.36 -6.84 11.17
N ARG A 443 7.38 -5.95 11.36
CA ARG A 443 6.13 -6.23 12.10
C ARG A 443 5.35 -7.33 11.39
N ASN A 444 5.63 -8.58 11.72
CA ASN A 444 4.95 -9.75 11.18
C ASN A 444 3.90 -10.19 12.18
N ASN A 445 2.63 -10.05 11.80
CA ASN A 445 1.55 -10.76 12.47
C ASN A 445 1.54 -12.19 11.92
N VAL A 446 1.85 -13.17 12.77
CA VAL A 446 1.99 -14.58 12.41
C VAL A 446 0.90 -15.37 13.13
N ALA A 447 -0.07 -15.88 12.37
CA ALA A 447 -1.12 -16.75 12.89
C ALA A 447 -0.87 -18.21 12.46
N ALA A 448 -0.86 -19.14 13.41
CA ALA A 448 -0.77 -20.57 13.15
C ALA A 448 -2.01 -21.31 13.68
N ASN A 449 -2.75 -21.97 12.78
CA ASN A 449 -3.87 -22.85 13.11
C ASN A 449 -3.60 -24.27 12.56
N GLY A 450 -3.12 -25.17 13.42
CA GLY A 450 -2.85 -26.57 13.10
C GLY A 450 -2.23 -27.33 14.26
N GLN A 451 -2.35 -28.66 14.29
CA GLN A 451 -1.64 -29.52 15.24
C GLN A 451 -0.14 -29.54 14.86
N ASN A 452 0.74 -29.08 15.74
CA ASN A 452 2.22 -29.07 15.63
C ASN A 452 2.89 -27.93 14.84
N ASN A 453 2.27 -26.75 14.75
CA ASN A 453 2.91 -25.55 14.17
C ASN A 453 3.31 -24.52 15.24
N ALA A 454 4.42 -23.82 15.04
CA ALA A 454 4.86 -22.72 15.91
C ALA A 454 4.61 -21.36 15.24
N ALA A 455 4.14 -20.37 16.00
CA ALA A 455 3.97 -18.99 15.53
C ALA A 455 5.12 -18.13 16.04
N ALA A 456 5.91 -17.51 15.15
CA ALA A 456 7.05 -16.68 15.56
C ALA A 456 7.03 -15.33 14.86
N ALA A 457 6.82 -14.26 15.64
CA ALA A 457 6.76 -12.88 15.18
C ALA A 457 8.05 -12.10 15.50
N GLY A 458 8.29 -11.03 14.73
CA GLY A 458 9.48 -10.18 14.86
C GLY A 458 9.47 -9.30 16.11
N GLN A 459 10.44 -8.37 16.20
CA GLN A 459 10.65 -7.50 17.37
C GLN A 459 9.43 -6.69 17.82
N ASN A 460 8.51 -6.37 16.92
CA ASN A 460 7.28 -5.61 17.21
C ASN A 460 6.04 -6.30 16.62
N GLY A 461 6.13 -7.61 16.33
CA GLY A 461 5.05 -8.34 15.65
C GLY A 461 4.15 -9.07 16.64
N GLU A 462 3.01 -9.54 16.14
CA GLU A 462 2.04 -10.30 16.92
C GLU A 462 2.08 -11.78 16.52
N ALA A 463 2.29 -12.69 17.47
CA ALA A 463 2.23 -14.13 17.23
C ALA A 463 0.94 -14.70 17.82
N MET A 464 0.08 -15.27 16.96
CA MET A 464 -1.16 -15.92 17.37
C MET A 464 -1.12 -17.41 17.08
N GLN A 465 -1.44 -18.22 18.08
CA GLN A 465 -1.56 -19.67 17.92
C GLN A 465 -2.91 -20.17 18.42
N GLY A 466 -3.64 -20.90 17.57
CA GLY A 466 -4.92 -21.53 17.93
C GLY A 466 -4.79 -22.73 18.90
N GLY A 467 -5.90 -23.44 19.13
CA GLY A 467 -6.03 -24.52 20.12
C GLY A 467 -5.30 -25.86 19.83
N GLY A 468 -4.11 -25.84 19.24
CA GLY A 468 -3.31 -27.02 18.88
C GLY A 468 -2.07 -27.26 19.76
N GLN A 469 -1.20 -28.19 19.35
CA GLN A 469 0.13 -28.37 19.95
C GLN A 469 1.16 -27.44 19.26
N GLY A 470 1.90 -26.63 20.00
CA GLY A 470 3.01 -25.81 19.49
C GLY A 470 3.24 -24.51 20.28
N ASN A 471 4.36 -23.83 20.01
CA ASN A 471 4.77 -22.63 20.73
C ASN A 471 4.54 -21.35 19.93
N ALA A 472 4.19 -20.26 20.63
CA ALA A 472 4.06 -18.94 20.08
C ALA A 472 5.11 -18.00 20.69
N GLY A 473 5.76 -17.19 19.87
CA GLY A 473 6.80 -16.29 20.34
C GLY A 473 6.89 -14.99 19.55
N ALA A 474 7.23 -13.90 20.22
CA ALA A 474 7.45 -12.60 19.59
C ALA A 474 8.65 -11.88 20.21
N GLY A 475 9.24 -10.95 19.46
CA GLY A 475 10.46 -10.26 19.89
C GLY A 475 10.23 -9.11 20.90
N GLN A 476 11.17 -8.17 20.98
CA GLN A 476 11.33 -7.23 22.10
C GLN A 476 10.07 -6.51 22.60
N ASN A 477 9.21 -6.01 21.71
CA ASN A 477 7.93 -5.35 22.03
C ASN A 477 6.74 -6.10 21.41
N GLY A 478 6.92 -7.40 21.15
CA GLY A 478 5.92 -8.21 20.47
C GLY A 478 4.77 -8.64 21.38
N GLN A 479 3.65 -8.98 20.76
CA GLN A 479 2.48 -9.52 21.46
C GLN A 479 2.31 -11.00 21.08
N VAL A 480 2.01 -11.84 22.06
CA VAL A 480 1.82 -13.27 21.86
C VAL A 480 0.48 -13.67 22.43
N MET A 481 -0.36 -14.32 21.62
CA MET A 481 -1.62 -14.89 22.05
C MET A 481 -1.68 -16.37 21.70
N GLN A 482 -1.73 -17.22 22.72
CA GLN A 482 -1.87 -18.66 22.58
C GLN A 482 -3.24 -19.10 23.11
N GLY A 483 -4.00 -19.83 22.29
CA GLY A 483 -5.30 -20.39 22.64
C GLY A 483 -5.21 -21.56 23.63
N GLY A 484 -6.33 -22.28 23.83
CA GLY A 484 -6.46 -23.37 24.81
C GLY A 484 -5.74 -24.70 24.50
N GLY A 485 -4.65 -24.67 23.71
CA GLY A 485 -3.89 -25.84 23.26
C GLY A 485 -2.74 -26.25 24.19
N GLN A 486 -1.78 -27.03 23.70
CA GLN A 486 -0.56 -27.40 24.44
C GLN A 486 0.68 -26.69 23.88
N GLY A 487 1.36 -25.87 24.67
CA GLY A 487 2.62 -25.22 24.30
C GLY A 487 2.85 -23.90 25.05
N ASN A 488 3.94 -23.20 24.72
CA ASN A 488 4.36 -21.99 25.44
C ASN A 488 4.09 -20.70 24.65
N ALA A 489 3.90 -19.59 25.37
CA ALA A 489 3.77 -18.23 24.84
C ALA A 489 4.90 -17.34 25.38
N GLU A 490 5.82 -16.89 24.52
CA GLU A 490 7.02 -16.15 24.96
C GLU A 490 7.19 -14.81 24.23
N ALA A 491 7.16 -13.70 24.98
CA ALA A 491 7.37 -12.36 24.45
C ALA A 491 8.72 -11.76 24.92
N GLY A 492 9.24 -10.78 24.17
CA GLY A 492 10.52 -10.14 24.47
C GLY A 492 10.50 -9.17 25.66
N GLN A 493 11.52 -8.30 25.74
CA GLN A 493 11.83 -7.46 26.91
C GLN A 493 10.68 -6.57 27.40
N ASN A 494 9.90 -5.96 26.51
CA ASN A 494 8.71 -5.15 26.81
C ASN A 494 7.44 -5.79 26.22
N GLY A 495 7.49 -7.08 25.91
CA GLY A 495 6.43 -7.77 25.20
C GLY A 495 5.27 -8.20 26.10
N GLN A 496 4.17 -8.59 25.46
CA GLN A 496 2.97 -9.08 26.13
C GLN A 496 2.73 -10.54 25.74
N ALA A 497 2.58 -11.43 26.72
CA ALA A 497 2.28 -12.84 26.46
C ALA A 497 0.98 -13.24 27.16
N MET A 498 0.01 -13.73 26.37
CA MET A 498 -1.26 -14.23 26.86
C MET A 498 -1.44 -15.70 26.47
N GLN A 499 -1.72 -16.54 27.47
CA GLN A 499 -2.05 -17.95 27.27
C GLN A 499 -3.46 -18.23 27.81
N GLY A 500 -4.32 -18.79 26.96
CA GLY A 500 -5.67 -19.23 27.32
C GLY A 500 -5.69 -20.55 28.10
N GLY A 501 -6.86 -21.20 28.15
CA GLY A 501 -7.18 -22.35 29.02
C GLY A 501 -6.46 -23.69 28.77
N GLY A 502 -5.28 -23.67 28.15
CA GLY A 502 -4.52 -24.86 27.71
C GLY A 502 -3.45 -25.34 28.70
N GLN A 503 -2.49 -26.16 28.24
CA GLN A 503 -1.32 -26.59 29.02
C GLN A 503 -0.02 -25.98 28.48
N GLY A 504 0.72 -25.24 29.31
CA GLY A 504 2.05 -24.73 29.00
C GLY A 504 2.37 -23.43 29.72
N ASN A 505 3.51 -22.82 29.42
CA ASN A 505 3.99 -21.64 30.16
C ASN A 505 3.86 -20.35 29.35
N ALA A 506 3.59 -19.25 30.05
CA ALA A 506 3.60 -17.90 29.48
C ALA A 506 4.76 -17.10 30.09
N GLY A 507 5.52 -16.40 29.26
CA GLY A 507 6.74 -15.71 29.65
C GLY A 507 6.96 -14.38 28.94
N ALA A 508 7.50 -13.39 29.65
CA ALA A 508 7.98 -12.15 29.04
C ALA A 508 9.22 -11.59 29.74
N GLY A 509 9.96 -10.73 29.04
CA GLY A 509 11.24 -10.20 29.50
C GLY A 509 11.13 -9.07 30.55
N GLN A 510 12.17 -8.22 30.62
CA GLN A 510 12.42 -7.30 31.74
C GLN A 510 11.24 -6.45 32.21
N ASN A 511 10.47 -5.85 31.30
CA ASN A 511 9.30 -5.01 31.57
C ASN A 511 8.01 -5.64 31.01
N GLY A 512 8.03 -6.95 30.76
CA GLY A 512 6.95 -7.64 30.06
C GLY A 512 5.71 -7.84 30.91
N GLN A 513 4.57 -8.04 30.23
CA GLN A 513 3.29 -8.36 30.86
C GLN A 513 2.85 -9.76 30.44
N VAL A 514 2.51 -10.59 31.42
CA VAL A 514 2.14 -11.99 31.22
C VAL A 514 0.80 -12.26 31.86
N MET A 515 -0.09 -12.89 31.10
CA MET A 515 -1.37 -13.38 31.60
C MET A 515 -1.58 -14.83 31.17
N GLN A 516 -1.73 -15.70 32.15
CA GLN A 516 -2.14 -17.08 31.92
C GLN A 516 -3.54 -17.30 32.50
N GLY A 517 -4.49 -17.71 31.65
CA GLY A 517 -5.90 -17.85 32.00
C GLY A 517 -6.37 -19.30 31.95
N GLY A 518 -7.14 -19.76 32.95
CA GLY A 518 -7.98 -20.96 32.91
C GLY A 518 -7.33 -22.34 32.73
N GLY A 519 -6.02 -22.44 32.45
CA GLY A 519 -5.30 -23.68 32.09
C GLY A 519 -4.28 -24.16 33.14
N GLN A 520 -3.34 -25.04 32.74
CA GLN A 520 -2.22 -25.51 33.59
C GLN A 520 -0.86 -24.99 33.08
N GLY A 521 -0.08 -24.34 33.95
CA GLY A 521 1.31 -23.96 33.71
C GLY A 521 1.73 -22.67 34.44
N ASN A 522 2.90 -22.13 34.10
CA ASN A 522 3.48 -21.00 34.85
C ASN A 522 3.44 -19.69 34.06
N ALA A 523 3.22 -18.58 34.77
CA ALA A 523 3.32 -17.22 34.25
C ALA A 523 4.58 -16.54 34.82
N GLY A 524 5.49 -16.08 33.97
CA GLY A 524 6.78 -15.52 34.38
C GLY A 524 7.14 -14.21 33.70
N ALA A 525 7.43 -13.15 34.46
CA ALA A 525 7.88 -11.86 33.93
C ALA A 525 9.24 -11.43 34.53
N GLY A 526 9.96 -10.56 33.80
CA GLY A 526 11.29 -10.09 34.18
C GLY A 526 11.33 -9.06 35.32
N GLN A 527 12.46 -8.33 35.41
CA GLN A 527 12.84 -7.49 36.56
C GLN A 527 11.78 -6.48 37.03
N ASN A 528 11.06 -5.81 36.13
CA ASN A 528 9.98 -4.86 36.41
C ASN A 528 8.64 -5.32 35.79
N GLY A 529 8.56 -6.60 35.41
CA GLY A 529 7.42 -7.14 34.68
C GLY A 529 6.26 -7.51 35.58
N GLN A 530 5.10 -7.76 34.96
CA GLN A 530 3.88 -8.18 35.63
C GLN A 530 3.50 -9.58 35.16
N ALA A 531 3.30 -10.51 36.08
CA ALA A 531 2.87 -11.87 35.78
C ALA A 531 1.58 -12.20 36.53
N VAL A 532 0.54 -12.57 35.80
CA VAL A 532 -0.75 -12.99 36.36
C VAL A 532 -1.02 -14.45 35.98
N GLN A 533 -1.16 -15.32 36.98
CA GLN A 533 -1.61 -16.68 36.80
C GLN A 533 -3.03 -16.87 37.38
N GLY A 534 -4.01 -17.02 36.50
CA GLY A 534 -5.42 -17.26 36.81
C GLY A 534 -5.90 -18.67 36.44
N GLY A 535 -4.99 -19.59 36.12
CA GLY A 535 -5.28 -20.98 35.75
C GLY A 535 -5.64 -21.91 36.92
N VAL A 536 -5.90 -23.18 36.58
CA VAL A 536 -6.26 -24.23 37.55
C VAL A 536 -5.04 -24.69 38.35
N GLN A 537 -3.85 -24.73 37.72
CA GLN A 537 -2.61 -25.15 38.37
C GLN A 537 -1.37 -24.48 37.77
N GLY A 538 -0.48 -23.97 38.62
CA GLY A 538 0.85 -23.49 38.29
C GLY A 538 1.19 -22.13 38.89
N ASN A 539 2.42 -21.66 38.72
CA ASN A 539 3.00 -20.58 39.53
C ASN A 539 3.01 -19.22 38.81
N ALA A 540 2.89 -18.13 39.57
CA ALA A 540 3.16 -16.77 39.10
C ALA A 540 4.53 -16.28 39.61
N GLY A 541 5.37 -15.77 38.72
CA GLY A 541 6.73 -15.31 39.04
C GLY A 541 7.07 -13.97 38.40
N ALA A 542 7.66 -13.06 39.16
CA ALA A 542 8.20 -11.80 38.64
C ALA A 542 9.60 -11.49 39.21
N GLY A 543 10.37 -10.65 38.51
CA GLY A 543 11.73 -10.28 38.91
C GLY A 543 11.78 -9.29 40.08
N GLN A 544 12.93 -8.62 40.25
CA GLN A 544 13.26 -7.79 41.42
C GLN A 544 12.13 -6.81 41.79
N ASN A 545 11.80 -5.82 40.95
CA ASN A 545 10.74 -4.84 41.19
C ASN A 545 9.41 -5.26 40.53
N GLY A 546 9.25 -6.53 40.20
CA GLY A 546 8.11 -7.04 39.43
C GLY A 546 6.87 -7.28 40.29
N GLN A 547 5.75 -7.52 39.62
CA GLN A 547 4.49 -7.85 40.27
C GLN A 547 4.04 -9.25 39.86
N ALA A 548 3.83 -10.13 40.84
CA ALA A 548 3.31 -11.48 40.61
C ALA A 548 1.92 -11.61 41.25
N MET A 549 0.93 -11.98 40.46
CA MET A 549 -0.44 -12.19 40.93
C MET A 549 -0.90 -13.62 40.65
N GLN A 550 -1.38 -14.30 41.67
CA GLN A 550 -2.02 -15.61 41.58
C GLN A 550 -3.51 -15.43 41.87
N GLY A 551 -4.36 -15.51 40.85
CA GLY A 551 -5.80 -15.21 40.96
C GLY A 551 -6.63 -16.31 41.63
N GLY A 552 -6.25 -17.58 41.44
CA GLY A 552 -6.93 -18.77 41.96
C GLY A 552 -6.24 -20.08 41.51
N GLY A 553 -6.66 -21.24 42.00
CA GLY A 553 -6.08 -22.56 41.64
C GLY A 553 -4.97 -23.06 42.57
N GLN A 554 -4.23 -24.10 42.17
CA GLN A 554 -3.08 -24.67 42.90
C GLN A 554 -1.74 -24.12 42.39
N GLY A 555 -1.03 -23.32 43.18
CA GLY A 555 0.27 -22.76 42.77
C GLY A 555 0.81 -21.67 43.67
N ASN A 556 2.11 -21.40 43.54
CA ASN A 556 2.84 -20.41 44.33
C ASN A 556 3.03 -19.10 43.57
N ALA A 557 3.04 -17.99 44.31
CA ALA A 557 3.30 -16.65 43.79
C ALA A 557 4.63 -16.11 44.34
N GLY A 558 5.50 -15.61 43.46
CA GLY A 558 6.85 -15.17 43.84
C GLY A 558 7.31 -13.90 43.14
N ALA A 559 7.92 -12.97 43.88
CA ALA A 559 8.62 -11.82 43.29
C ALA A 559 9.98 -11.57 43.95
N GLY A 560 10.88 -10.87 43.26
CA GLY A 560 12.23 -10.58 43.74
C GLY A 560 12.30 -9.44 44.79
N GLN A 561 13.48 -8.86 44.96
CA GLN A 561 13.73 -7.76 45.92
C GLN A 561 12.98 -6.48 45.54
N ASN A 562 12.17 -5.93 46.45
CA ASN A 562 11.20 -4.84 46.24
C ASN A 562 9.96 -5.21 45.41
N GLY A 563 9.76 -6.49 45.08
CA GLY A 563 8.63 -6.96 44.28
C GLY A 563 7.33 -6.97 45.06
N GLN A 564 6.21 -7.00 44.32
CA GLN A 564 4.87 -7.11 44.91
C GLN A 564 4.24 -8.44 44.54
N VAL A 565 3.72 -9.13 45.53
CA VAL A 565 3.03 -10.41 45.34
C VAL A 565 1.60 -10.27 45.82
N MET A 566 0.64 -10.62 44.98
CA MET A 566 -0.76 -10.73 45.35
C MET A 566 -1.23 -12.16 45.13
N GLN A 567 -1.74 -12.80 46.17
CA GLN A 567 -2.30 -14.14 46.10
C GLN A 567 -3.77 -14.09 46.49
N GLY A 568 -4.66 -14.48 45.57
CA GLY A 568 -6.09 -14.67 45.82
C GLY A 568 -6.38 -16.00 46.53
N GLY A 569 -7.65 -16.40 46.60
CA GLY A 569 -8.14 -17.54 47.40
C GLY A 569 -7.77 -18.96 46.94
N GLY A 570 -6.64 -19.14 46.24
CA GLY A 570 -6.12 -20.44 45.79
C GLY A 570 -5.24 -21.17 46.82
N GLN A 571 -4.89 -22.42 46.53
CA GLN A 571 -3.99 -23.23 47.35
C GLN A 571 -2.52 -23.04 46.94
N GLY A 572 -1.70 -22.46 47.81
CA GLY A 572 -0.25 -22.37 47.61
C GLY A 572 0.40 -21.30 48.50
N ASN A 573 1.68 -21.02 48.27
CA ASN A 573 2.46 -20.07 49.07
C ASN A 573 2.76 -18.80 48.27
N ALA A 574 2.77 -17.64 48.94
CA ALA A 574 3.28 -16.39 48.38
C ALA A 574 4.53 -15.93 49.11
N GLY A 575 5.51 -15.41 48.35
CA GLY A 575 6.75 -14.88 48.91
C GLY A 575 7.39 -13.81 48.03
N ALA A 576 7.83 -12.71 48.66
CA ALA A 576 8.61 -11.67 48.01
C ALA A 576 10.03 -11.60 48.61
N GLY A 577 11.00 -11.12 47.83
CA GLY A 577 12.37 -10.88 48.28
C GLY A 577 12.48 -9.77 49.32
N GLN A 578 13.71 -9.44 49.73
CA GLN A 578 13.99 -8.38 50.70
C GLN A 578 13.32 -7.05 50.26
N ASN A 579 12.62 -6.39 51.19
CA ASN A 579 11.81 -5.17 50.98
C ASN A 579 10.58 -5.32 50.05
N GLY A 580 10.24 -6.54 49.63
CA GLY A 580 9.03 -6.81 48.85
C GLY A 580 7.76 -6.82 49.71
N GLN A 581 6.61 -6.73 49.05
CA GLN A 581 5.30 -6.73 49.68
C GLN A 581 4.51 -7.98 49.27
N VAL A 582 3.84 -8.61 50.23
CA VAL A 582 2.95 -9.75 49.98
C VAL A 582 1.56 -9.40 50.49
N MET A 583 0.56 -9.51 49.62
CA MET A 583 -0.86 -9.38 49.96
C MET A 583 -1.55 -10.72 49.67
N GLN A 584 -2.03 -11.39 50.72
CA GLN A 584 -2.86 -12.60 50.59
C GLN A 584 -4.32 -12.22 50.84
N GLY A 585 -5.18 -12.49 49.86
CA GLY A 585 -6.64 -12.47 50.03
C GLY A 585 -7.06 -13.71 50.81
N GLY A 586 -7.76 -13.49 51.93
CA GLY A 586 -8.34 -14.55 52.76
C GLY A 586 -9.56 -15.19 52.15
#